data_AF-N0B9K1-F1
#
_entry.id   AF-N0B9K1-F1
#
_cell.length_a   1.000
_cell.length_b   1.000
_cell.length_c   1.000
_cell.angle_alpha   90.00
_cell.angle_beta   90.00
_cell.angle_gamma   90.00
#
_symmetry.space_group_name_H-M   'P 1'
#
loop_
_entity.id
_entity.type
_entity.pdbx_description
1 polymer ?
#
loop_
_entity_poly.entity_id
_entity_poly.type
_entity_poly.pdbx_seq_one_letter_code
_entity_poly.pdbx_strand_id
1 'polypeptide(L)'
;MPIDTPVLAAIRATAGIPVDTVLAETAAALRSLGMNVRGILQEEYGGSDDMKPVTRLRDVADGTLIQISQDLGRNARGCRLDPGALAEAARRLENIVAGGADLLILNRFGRSEAEGTGLRPIIEGAILAGIPVLIAVRDEYAAAWDAFHAGMAVWLPADTKMVLDWCCTSLAQPPADSSPVESGLAIR
;
A
#
# COMPACT_ATOMS: atom_id res chain seq x y z
N MET A 1 -3.50 29.29 -0.03
CA MET A 1 -2.67 28.29 0.67
C MET A 1 -2.98 26.97 -0.01
N PRO A 2 -2.08 26.40 -0.83
CA PRO A 2 -2.36 25.07 -1.35
C PRO A 2 -2.42 24.14 -0.14
N ILE A 3 -3.52 23.41 -0.01
CA ILE A 3 -3.58 22.30 0.94
C ILE A 3 -2.84 21.19 0.23
N ASP A 4 -1.60 20.93 0.64
CA ASP A 4 -0.84 19.77 0.18
C ASP A 4 -1.72 18.54 0.44
N THR A 5 -2.19 17.89 -0.62
CA THR A 5 -3.00 16.69 -0.44
C THR A 5 -2.09 15.64 0.18
N PRO A 6 -2.45 15.07 1.35
CA PRO A 6 -1.57 14.15 2.04
C PRO A 6 -1.27 12.96 1.14
N VAL A 7 0.03 12.63 1.00
CA VAL A 7 0.52 11.52 0.17
C VAL A 7 0.19 10.14 0.75
N LEU A 8 -0.53 10.08 1.87
CA LEU A 8 -0.86 8.83 2.56
C LEU A 8 -2.36 8.76 2.81
N ALA A 9 -2.99 7.68 2.35
CA ALA A 9 -4.39 7.38 2.63
C ALA A 9 -4.58 5.94 3.07
N ALA A 10 -5.55 5.74 3.96
CA ALA A 10 -5.89 4.44 4.51
C ALA A 10 -7.38 4.13 4.43
N ILE A 11 -7.69 2.85 4.21
CA ILE A 11 -9.05 2.31 4.31
C ILE A 11 -9.09 1.34 5.49
N ARG A 12 -10.10 1.45 6.35
CA ARG A 12 -10.30 0.50 7.46
C ARG A 12 -10.76 -0.86 6.93
N ALA A 13 -9.98 -1.89 7.22
CA ALA A 13 -10.31 -3.28 6.97
C ALA A 13 -11.06 -3.84 8.19
N THR A 14 -12.38 -3.91 8.08
CA THR A 14 -13.28 -4.55 9.07
C THR A 14 -14.04 -5.69 8.40
N ALA A 15 -14.48 -6.69 9.16
CA ALA A 15 -15.30 -7.78 8.64
C ALA A 15 -16.54 -7.26 7.89
N GLY A 16 -16.80 -7.79 6.70
CA GLY A 16 -17.92 -7.38 5.85
C GLY A 16 -17.68 -6.13 4.98
N ILE A 17 -16.54 -5.45 5.16
CA ILE A 17 -16.14 -4.33 4.29
C ILE A 17 -15.27 -4.86 3.15
N PRO A 18 -15.61 -4.57 1.88
CA PRO A 18 -14.90 -5.13 0.70
C PRO A 18 -13.62 -4.36 0.38
N VAL A 19 -12.75 -4.12 1.38
CA VAL A 19 -11.53 -3.32 1.20
C VAL A 19 -10.61 -3.87 0.10
N ASP A 20 -10.45 -5.19 0.03
CA ASP A 20 -9.60 -5.84 -0.97
C ASP A 20 -10.13 -5.61 -2.39
N THR A 21 -11.46 -5.64 -2.57
CA THR A 21 -12.13 -5.33 -3.83
C THR A 21 -11.93 -3.87 -4.21
N VAL A 22 -12.15 -2.93 -3.28
CA VAL A 22 -11.98 -1.49 -3.53
C VAL A 22 -10.55 -1.17 -3.97
N LEU A 23 -9.54 -1.74 -3.30
CA LEU A 23 -8.15 -1.56 -3.69
C LEU A 23 -7.85 -2.15 -5.08
N ALA A 24 -8.36 -3.35 -5.37
CA ALA A 24 -8.16 -4.01 -6.66
C ALA A 24 -8.82 -3.24 -7.82
N GLU A 25 -10.05 -2.77 -7.64
CA GLU A 25 -10.78 -1.97 -8.62
C GLU A 25 -10.10 -0.62 -8.88
N THR A 26 -9.67 0.05 -7.81
CA THR A 26 -8.92 1.32 -7.90
C THR A 26 -7.64 1.12 -8.72
N ALA A 27 -6.88 0.06 -8.40
CA ALA A 27 -5.66 -0.27 -9.13
C ALA A 27 -5.92 -0.53 -10.61
N ALA A 28 -6.94 -1.33 -10.92
CA ALA A 28 -7.30 -1.66 -12.29
C ALA A 28 -7.74 -0.42 -13.08
N ALA A 29 -8.57 0.45 -12.48
CA ALA A 29 -9.05 1.67 -13.11
C ALA A 29 -7.90 2.63 -13.44
N LEU A 30 -7.02 2.94 -12.49
CA LEU A 30 -5.90 3.85 -12.74
C LEU A 30 -4.89 3.29 -13.74
N ARG A 31 -4.63 1.99 -13.70
CA ARG A 31 -3.77 1.34 -14.71
C ARG A 31 -4.37 1.39 -16.10
N SER A 32 -5.69 1.28 -16.24
CA SER A 32 -6.38 1.44 -17.54
C SER A 32 -6.23 2.85 -18.12
N LEU A 33 -5.93 3.84 -17.28
CA LEU A 33 -5.61 5.22 -17.67
C LEU A 33 -4.11 5.42 -17.98
N GLY A 34 -3.29 4.35 -17.95
CA GLY A 34 -1.87 4.41 -18.25
C GLY A 34 -0.97 4.80 -17.08
N MET A 35 -1.51 4.95 -15.87
CA MET A 35 -0.73 5.29 -14.68
C MET A 35 0.14 4.11 -14.23
N ASN A 36 1.37 4.39 -13.80
CA ASN A 36 2.31 3.43 -13.23
C ASN A 36 1.94 3.11 -11.77
N VAL A 37 0.78 2.50 -11.57
CA VAL A 37 0.31 2.02 -10.25
C VAL A 37 0.98 0.69 -9.92
N ARG A 38 1.63 0.63 -8.76
CA ARG A 38 2.41 -0.52 -8.29
C ARG A 38 2.02 -0.91 -6.87
N GLY A 39 2.53 -2.04 -6.42
CA GLY A 39 2.36 -2.51 -5.04
C GLY A 39 1.83 -3.93 -4.97
N ILE A 40 1.27 -4.30 -3.81
CA ILE A 40 0.82 -5.66 -3.53
C ILE A 40 -0.56 -5.67 -2.85
N LEU A 41 -1.39 -6.61 -3.28
CA LEU A 41 -2.68 -6.91 -2.66
C LEU A 41 -2.64 -8.31 -2.05
N GLN A 42 -3.15 -8.45 -0.83
CA GLN A 42 -3.31 -9.76 -0.21
C GLN A 42 -4.57 -10.42 -0.73
N GLU A 43 -4.49 -11.69 -1.11
CA GLU A 43 -5.63 -12.53 -1.44
C GLU A 43 -5.61 -13.82 -0.62
N GLU A 44 -6.79 -14.25 -0.18
CA GLU A 44 -6.97 -15.57 0.43
C GLU A 44 -7.52 -16.52 -0.63
N TYR A 45 -6.87 -17.67 -0.77
CA TYR A 45 -7.22 -18.69 -1.74
C TYR A 45 -7.43 -20.04 -1.04
N GLY A 46 -8.54 -20.70 -1.37
CA GLY A 46 -8.90 -21.99 -0.79
C GLY A 46 -9.43 -21.85 0.64
N GLY A 47 -10.32 -22.78 1.01
CA GLY A 47 -11.02 -22.75 2.30
C GLY A 47 -12.29 -23.60 2.31
N SER A 48 -12.25 -24.76 1.64
CA SER A 48 -13.33 -25.76 1.73
C SER A 48 -12.72 -27.12 2.07
N ASP A 49 -13.44 -27.86 2.90
CA ASP A 49 -13.16 -29.23 3.36
C ASP A 49 -11.73 -29.46 3.91
N ASP A 50 -11.58 -29.31 5.24
CA ASP A 50 -10.36 -29.59 6.03
C ASP A 50 -9.06 -28.83 5.67
N MET A 51 -9.01 -28.03 4.59
CA MET A 51 -7.85 -27.20 4.24
C MET A 51 -7.94 -25.79 4.82
N LYS A 52 -6.89 -25.40 5.56
CA LYS A 52 -6.70 -24.02 6.02
C LYS A 52 -6.45 -23.09 4.82
N PRO A 53 -6.98 -21.86 4.83
CA PRO A 53 -6.79 -20.92 3.74
C PRO A 53 -5.32 -20.63 3.49
N VAL A 54 -4.99 -20.45 2.21
CA VAL A 54 -3.66 -20.05 1.74
C VAL A 54 -3.66 -18.56 1.49
N THR A 55 -2.70 -17.85 2.06
CA THR A 55 -2.50 -16.42 1.86
C THR A 55 -1.47 -16.19 0.76
N ARG A 56 -1.82 -15.36 -0.21
CA ARG A 56 -0.94 -14.93 -1.31
C ARG A 56 -0.89 -13.41 -1.40
N LEU A 57 0.19 -12.89 -1.95
CA LEU A 57 0.34 -11.52 -2.37
C LEU A 57 0.29 -11.48 -3.90
N ARG A 58 -0.50 -10.57 -4.45
CA ARG A 58 -0.63 -10.31 -5.88
C ARG A 58 0.05 -8.99 -6.22
N ASP A 59 0.98 -9.02 -7.17
CA ASP A 59 1.58 -7.81 -7.73
C ASP A 59 0.52 -7.03 -8.54
N VAL A 60 0.40 -5.74 -8.28
CA VAL A 60 -0.59 -4.86 -8.93
C VAL A 60 -0.32 -4.67 -10.43
N ALA A 61 0.94 -4.74 -10.86
CA ALA A 61 1.34 -4.45 -12.24
C ALA A 61 1.08 -5.61 -13.20
N ASP A 62 1.41 -6.84 -12.80
CA ASP A 62 1.35 -8.01 -13.69
C ASP A 62 0.48 -9.15 -13.14
N GLY A 63 -0.02 -9.03 -11.92
CA GLY A 63 -0.84 -10.06 -11.28
C GLY A 63 -0.04 -11.27 -10.78
N THR A 64 1.29 -11.22 -10.79
CA THR A 64 2.16 -12.28 -10.27
C THR A 64 1.81 -12.58 -8.82
N LEU A 65 1.72 -13.87 -8.49
CA LEU A 65 1.38 -14.34 -7.17
C LEU A 65 2.61 -14.81 -6.40
N ILE A 66 2.72 -14.38 -5.15
CA ILE A 66 3.70 -14.84 -4.17
C ILE A 66 2.91 -15.48 -3.04
N GLN A 67 3.02 -16.80 -2.87
CA GLN A 67 2.41 -17.46 -1.74
C GLN A 67 3.21 -17.16 -0.48
N ILE A 68 2.58 -16.51 0.50
CA ILE A 68 3.23 -16.14 1.77
C ILE A 68 2.82 -17.01 2.93
N SER A 69 1.84 -17.91 2.77
CA SER A 69 1.53 -18.91 3.77
C SER A 69 2.11 -20.28 3.40
N GLN A 70 2.68 -20.97 4.37
CA GLN A 70 3.18 -22.33 4.26
C GLN A 70 2.30 -23.31 5.05
N ASP A 71 2.19 -24.53 4.55
CA ASP A 71 1.56 -25.62 5.31
C ASP A 71 2.59 -26.25 6.24
N LEU A 72 2.50 -25.91 7.53
CA LEU A 72 3.33 -26.49 8.59
C LEU A 72 2.77 -27.82 9.13
N GLY A 73 1.69 -28.34 8.54
CA GLY A 73 1.03 -29.56 8.98
C GLY A 73 0.09 -29.37 10.17
N ARG A 74 -0.61 -30.45 10.52
CA ARG A 74 -1.78 -30.46 11.44
C ARG A 74 -1.45 -30.06 12.88
N ASN A 75 -0.19 -30.16 13.30
CA ASN A 75 0.26 -29.96 14.68
C ASN A 75 1.09 -28.68 14.91
N ALA A 76 1.30 -27.85 13.89
CA ALA A 76 2.11 -26.65 14.04
C ALA A 76 1.36 -25.55 14.79
N ARG A 77 1.97 -25.04 15.86
CA ARG A 77 1.52 -23.86 16.63
C ARG A 77 2.19 -22.55 16.20
N GLY A 78 3.16 -22.62 15.28
CA GLY A 78 3.97 -21.49 14.83
C GLY A 78 3.31 -20.64 13.74
N CYS A 79 3.90 -19.48 13.48
CA CYS A 79 3.46 -18.56 12.42
C CYS A 79 3.46 -19.29 11.06
N ARG A 80 2.31 -19.30 10.39
CA ARG A 80 2.15 -19.93 9.06
C ARG A 80 2.74 -19.11 7.93
N LEU A 81 3.25 -17.91 8.21
CA LEU A 81 3.85 -17.08 7.17
C LEU A 81 5.25 -17.61 6.84
N ASP A 82 5.55 -17.65 5.54
CA ASP A 82 6.85 -17.97 4.97
C ASP A 82 7.74 -16.71 5.04
N PRO A 83 8.77 -16.68 5.89
CA PRO A 83 9.66 -15.52 6.02
C PRO A 83 10.44 -15.20 4.75
N GLY A 84 10.78 -16.21 3.94
CA GLY A 84 11.48 -16.01 2.68
C GLY A 84 10.58 -15.35 1.64
N ALA A 85 9.32 -15.78 1.55
CA ALA A 85 8.32 -15.16 0.67
C ALA A 85 8.02 -13.71 1.08
N LEU A 86 7.94 -13.43 2.39
CA LEU A 86 7.78 -12.07 2.91
C LEU A 86 8.99 -11.18 2.59
N ALA A 87 10.21 -11.69 2.75
CA ALA A 87 11.43 -10.96 2.41
C ALA A 87 11.52 -10.65 0.91
N GLU A 88 11.15 -11.61 0.05
CA GLU A 88 11.08 -11.38 -1.40
C GLU A 88 10.03 -10.32 -1.76
N ALA A 89 8.86 -10.33 -1.12
CA ALA A 89 7.84 -9.31 -1.32
C ALA A 89 8.32 -7.92 -0.87
N ALA A 90 8.98 -7.81 0.28
CA ALA A 90 9.58 -6.56 0.76
C ALA A 90 10.62 -6.02 -0.23
N ARG A 91 11.56 -6.86 -0.69
CA ARG A 91 12.57 -6.48 -1.68
C ARG A 91 11.95 -5.99 -3.00
N ARG A 92 10.85 -6.60 -3.45
CA ARG A 92 10.12 -6.12 -4.63
C ARG A 92 9.54 -4.73 -4.43
N LEU A 93 8.93 -4.48 -3.27
CA LEU A 93 8.39 -3.17 -2.93
C LEU A 93 9.48 -2.10 -2.83
N GLU A 94 10.64 -2.42 -2.23
CA GLU A 94 11.79 -1.52 -2.19
C GLU A 94 12.24 -1.12 -3.60
N ASN A 95 12.33 -2.09 -4.52
CA ASN A 95 12.68 -1.82 -5.93
C ASN A 95 11.60 -0.98 -6.64
N ILE A 96 10.32 -1.17 -6.32
CA ILE A 96 9.22 -0.36 -6.86
C ILE A 96 9.38 1.10 -6.42
N VAL A 97 9.63 1.33 -5.12
CA VAL A 97 9.82 2.68 -4.57
C VAL A 97 11.05 3.33 -5.21
N ALA A 98 12.17 2.62 -5.29
CA ALA A 98 13.39 3.12 -5.92
C ALA A 98 13.23 3.38 -7.43
N GLY A 99 12.34 2.65 -8.10
CA GLY A 99 12.07 2.77 -9.53
C GLY A 99 11.09 3.87 -9.92
N GLY A 100 10.44 4.54 -8.96
CA GLY A 100 9.50 5.64 -9.21
C GLY A 100 8.13 5.17 -9.73
N ALA A 101 7.26 4.76 -8.81
CA ALA A 101 5.85 4.53 -9.11
C ALA A 101 5.04 5.83 -9.02
N ASP A 102 3.96 5.95 -9.80
CA ASP A 102 3.04 7.08 -9.69
C ASP A 102 2.16 6.95 -8.43
N LEU A 103 1.82 5.73 -8.05
CA LEU A 103 1.03 5.40 -6.86
C LEU A 103 1.44 4.02 -6.34
N LEU A 104 1.58 3.89 -5.02
CA LEU A 104 1.82 2.63 -4.35
C LEU A 104 0.56 2.16 -3.60
N ILE A 105 0.08 0.95 -3.90
CA ILE A 105 -1.05 0.33 -3.21
C ILE A 105 -0.56 -0.85 -2.37
N LEU A 106 -0.85 -0.83 -1.06
CA LEU A 106 -0.37 -1.82 -0.11
C LEU A 106 -1.50 -2.50 0.67
N ASN A 107 -1.27 -3.74 1.06
CA ASN A 107 -2.21 -4.55 1.81
C ASN A 107 -1.44 -5.56 2.69
N ARG A 108 -1.46 -5.45 4.02
CA ARG A 108 -2.13 -4.44 4.87
C ARG A 108 -1.31 -4.12 6.11
N PHE A 109 -1.52 -2.93 6.69
CA PHE A 109 -0.98 -2.57 8.00
C PHE A 109 -1.68 -3.38 9.09
N GLY A 110 -0.89 -4.13 9.86
CA GLY A 110 -1.37 -4.96 10.95
C GLY A 110 -0.37 -5.04 12.09
N ARG A 111 -0.19 -6.25 12.64
CA ARG A 111 0.64 -6.48 13.82
C ARG A 111 2.09 -6.08 13.61
N SER A 112 2.71 -6.60 12.55
CA SER A 112 4.12 -6.38 12.27
C SER A 112 4.44 -4.90 12.09
N GLU A 113 3.55 -4.18 11.40
CA GLU A 113 3.68 -2.73 11.20
C GLU A 113 3.46 -1.96 12.50
N ALA A 114 2.47 -2.34 13.32
CA ALA A 114 2.29 -1.74 14.65
C ALA A 114 3.54 -1.91 15.54
N GLU A 115 4.29 -3.00 15.35
CA GLU A 115 5.55 -3.29 16.05
C GLU A 115 6.79 -2.64 15.39
N GLY A 116 6.63 -1.87 14.30
CA GLY A 116 7.75 -1.18 13.65
C GLY A 116 8.39 -1.93 12.48
N THR A 117 7.82 -3.04 12.03
CA THR A 117 8.37 -3.92 10.99
C THR A 117 7.42 -4.03 9.78
N GLY A 118 7.65 -5.02 8.90
CA GLY A 118 6.77 -5.30 7.78
C GLY A 118 6.77 -4.17 6.74
N LEU A 119 5.60 -3.63 6.44
CA LEU A 119 5.44 -2.59 5.41
C LEU A 119 5.92 -1.19 5.83
N ARG A 120 6.23 -0.95 7.12
CA ARG A 120 6.59 0.41 7.59
C ARG A 120 7.77 1.05 6.85
N PRO A 121 8.92 0.38 6.68
CA PRO A 121 10.05 0.96 5.92
C PRO A 121 9.68 1.29 4.46
N ILE A 122 8.78 0.51 3.85
CA ILE A 122 8.29 0.76 2.49
C ILE A 122 7.44 2.03 2.45
N ILE A 123 6.52 2.19 3.40
CA ILE A 123 5.65 3.38 3.48
C ILE A 123 6.51 4.62 3.71
N GLU A 124 7.47 4.56 4.64
CA GLU A 124 8.41 5.65 4.93
C GLU A 124 9.23 6.02 3.68
N GLY A 125 9.77 5.02 2.98
CA GLY A 125 10.52 5.24 1.73
C GLY A 125 9.67 5.87 0.62
N ALA A 126 8.42 5.42 0.46
CA ALA A 126 7.50 5.99 -0.53
C ALA A 126 7.16 7.46 -0.21
N ILE A 127 6.89 7.78 1.06
CA ILE A 127 6.64 9.16 1.50
C ILE A 127 7.86 10.06 1.21
N LEU A 128 9.08 9.59 1.53
CA LEU A 128 10.32 10.33 1.26
C LEU A 128 10.57 10.53 -0.24
N ALA A 129 10.14 9.58 -1.07
CA ALA A 129 10.19 9.68 -2.52
C ALA A 129 9.05 10.51 -3.13
N GLY A 130 8.12 11.02 -2.32
CA GLY A 130 6.95 11.75 -2.79
C GLY A 130 5.91 10.89 -3.53
N ILE A 131 5.97 9.56 -3.37
CA ILE A 131 5.06 8.61 -4.00
C ILE A 131 3.82 8.49 -3.12
N PRO A 132 2.61 8.81 -3.61
CA PRO A 132 1.38 8.59 -2.87
C PRO A 132 1.19 7.11 -2.53
N VAL A 133 0.68 6.84 -1.32
CA VAL A 133 0.44 5.50 -0.79
C VAL A 133 -1.01 5.34 -0.38
N LEU A 134 -1.67 4.31 -0.91
CA LEU A 134 -2.98 3.85 -0.48
C LEU A 134 -2.84 2.49 0.20
N ILE A 135 -3.31 2.36 1.45
CA ILE A 135 -3.14 1.13 2.23
C ILE A 135 -4.40 0.68 2.97
N ALA A 136 -4.62 -0.63 3.05
CA ALA A 136 -5.61 -1.19 3.98
C ALA A 136 -5.01 -1.29 5.39
N VAL A 137 -5.77 -0.88 6.41
CA VAL A 137 -5.37 -0.97 7.82
C VAL A 137 -6.37 -1.83 8.57
N ARG A 138 -5.90 -2.88 9.25
CA ARG A 138 -6.77 -3.69 10.12
C ARG A 138 -7.32 -2.83 11.25
N ASP A 139 -8.63 -2.90 11.50
CA ASP A 139 -9.29 -2.01 12.47
C ASP A 139 -8.70 -2.14 13.88
N GLU A 140 -8.33 -3.36 14.30
CA GLU A 140 -7.63 -3.61 15.58
C GLU A 140 -6.32 -2.82 15.75
N TYR A 141 -5.71 -2.36 14.65
CA TYR A 141 -4.44 -1.64 14.61
C TYR A 141 -4.61 -0.16 14.22
N ALA A 142 -5.83 0.37 14.18
CA ALA A 142 -6.10 1.76 13.83
C ALA A 142 -5.37 2.77 14.74
N ALA A 143 -5.31 2.52 16.04
CA ALA A 143 -4.59 3.41 16.96
C ALA A 143 -3.06 3.39 16.70
N ALA A 144 -2.51 2.23 16.33
CA ALA A 144 -1.09 2.12 15.96
C ALA A 144 -0.81 2.81 14.61
N TRP A 145 -1.75 2.75 13.68
CA TRP A 145 -1.71 3.51 12.44
C TRP A 145 -1.73 5.02 12.70
N ASP A 146 -2.67 5.51 13.52
CA ASP A 146 -2.78 6.94 13.88
C ASP A 146 -1.48 7.46 14.52
N ALA A 147 -0.88 6.65 15.41
CA ALA A 147 0.42 6.97 16.02
C ALA A 147 1.57 6.96 15.01
N PHE A 148 1.56 6.04 14.05
CA PHE A 148 2.59 5.95 13.00
C PHE A 148 2.60 7.17 12.08
N HIS A 149 1.45 7.57 11.55
CA HIS A 149 1.40 8.65 10.57
C HIS A 149 1.35 10.05 11.20
N ALA A 150 1.07 10.18 12.50
CA ALA A 150 1.13 11.45 13.24
C ALA A 150 0.39 12.62 12.55
N GLY A 151 -0.79 12.36 11.99
CA GLY A 151 -1.60 13.34 11.25
C GLY A 151 -1.30 13.48 9.75
N MET A 152 -0.34 12.74 9.19
CA MET A 152 0.00 12.79 7.76
C MET A 152 -0.94 11.97 6.87
N ALA A 153 -1.70 11.01 7.41
CA ALA A 153 -2.63 10.19 6.64
C ALA A 153 -4.07 10.69 6.70
N VAL A 154 -4.83 10.41 5.65
CA VAL A 154 -6.30 10.53 5.65
C VAL A 154 -6.97 9.18 5.68
N TRP A 155 -8.08 9.09 6.42
CA TRP A 155 -8.97 7.93 6.36
C TRP A 155 -9.98 8.11 5.23
N LEU A 156 -10.03 7.13 4.33
CA LEU A 156 -11.00 7.05 3.24
C LEU A 156 -12.07 5.99 3.55
N PRO A 157 -13.33 6.21 3.16
CA PRO A 157 -14.32 5.15 3.18
C PRO A 157 -13.93 4.06 2.18
N ALA A 158 -14.41 2.84 2.41
CA ALA A 158 -14.29 1.74 1.47
C ALA A 158 -15.27 1.92 0.30
N ASP A 159 -15.07 2.99 -0.47
CA ASP A 159 -15.85 3.40 -1.62
C ASP A 159 -14.90 3.69 -2.79
N THR A 160 -15.01 2.90 -3.86
CA THR A 160 -14.10 2.98 -5.01
C THR A 160 -14.07 4.37 -5.64
N LYS A 161 -15.19 5.10 -5.66
CA LYS A 161 -15.24 6.45 -6.24
C LYS A 161 -14.44 7.44 -5.38
N MET A 162 -14.67 7.47 -4.07
CA MET A 162 -13.96 8.37 -3.17
C MET A 162 -12.45 8.08 -3.12
N VAL A 163 -12.08 6.80 -3.23
CA VAL A 163 -10.68 6.39 -3.32
C VAL A 163 -10.04 6.85 -4.62
N LEU A 164 -10.72 6.67 -5.76
CA LEU A 164 -10.24 7.17 -7.05
C LEU A 164 -10.09 8.69 -7.08
N ASP A 165 -11.05 9.43 -6.52
CA ASP A 165 -11.00 10.89 -6.45
C ASP A 165 -9.77 11.37 -5.66
N TRP A 166 -9.44 10.71 -4.55
CA TRP A 166 -8.21 10.98 -3.81
C TRP A 166 -6.96 10.64 -4.63
N CYS A 167 -6.91 9.45 -5.26
CA CYS A 167 -5.76 9.04 -6.07
C CYS A 167 -5.50 10.04 -7.21
N CYS A 168 -6.53 10.43 -7.97
CA CYS A 168 -6.40 11.38 -9.06
C CYS A 168 -5.92 12.76 -8.58
N THR A 169 -6.38 13.20 -7.41
CA THR A 169 -5.95 14.47 -6.81
C THR A 169 -4.48 14.42 -6.39
N SER A 170 -4.06 13.34 -5.73
CA SER A 170 -2.67 13.13 -5.31
C SER A 170 -1.71 13.00 -6.50
N LEU A 171 -2.15 12.35 -7.59
CA LEU A 171 -1.38 12.20 -8.83
C LEU A 171 -1.22 13.51 -9.62
N ALA A 172 -2.11 14.48 -9.43
CA ALA A 172 -2.05 15.79 -10.09
C ALA A 172 -1.12 16.78 -9.37
N GLN A 173 -0.59 16.44 -8.19
CA GLN A 173 0.36 17.28 -7.48
C GLN A 173 1.77 17.11 -8.09
N PRO A 174 2.48 18.20 -8.43
CA PRO A 174 3.90 18.09 -8.72
C PRO A 174 4.65 17.60 -7.47
N PRO A 175 5.74 16.82 -7.62
CA PRO A 175 6.54 16.41 -6.46
C PRO A 175 6.99 17.66 -5.69
N ALA A 176 6.92 17.59 -4.36
CA ALA A 176 7.08 18.70 -3.43
C ALA A 176 8.43 19.46 -3.53
N ASP A 177 9.35 19.03 -4.39
CA ASP A 177 10.66 19.64 -4.65
C ASP A 177 10.78 20.31 -6.03
N SER A 178 9.71 20.98 -6.47
CA SER A 178 9.74 21.82 -7.68
C SER A 178 9.86 23.30 -7.31
N SER A 179 10.86 23.68 -6.51
CA SER A 179 11.16 25.10 -6.32
C SER A 179 11.76 25.67 -7.62
N PRO A 180 11.23 26.76 -8.20
CA PRO A 180 11.84 27.37 -9.37
C PRO A 180 13.23 27.88 -8.99
N VAL A 181 14.27 27.38 -9.66
CA VAL A 181 15.58 28.02 -9.68
C VAL A 181 15.36 29.43 -10.22
N GLU A 182 15.37 30.43 -9.33
CA GLU A 182 15.49 31.83 -9.71
C GLU A 182 16.82 31.99 -10.47
N SER A 183 16.73 31.98 -11.79
CA SER A 183 17.83 32.37 -12.66
C SER A 183 18.04 33.86 -12.45
N GLY A 184 18.98 34.20 -11.57
CA GLY A 184 19.49 35.55 -11.40
C GLY A 184 20.12 36.04 -12.70
N LEU A 185 19.31 36.67 -13.55
CA LEU A 185 19.77 37.49 -14.66
C LEU A 185 20.34 38.79 -14.07
N ALA A 186 21.62 38.76 -13.71
CA ALA A 186 22.39 39.98 -13.44
C ALA A 186 22.64 40.70 -14.77
N ILE A 187 21.86 41.74 -15.02
CA ILE A 187 22.08 42.71 -16.09
C ILE A 187 23.29 43.57 -15.68
N ARG A 188 24.43 43.45 -16.37
CA ARG A 188 25.45 44.51 -16.49
C ARG A 188 26.11 44.44 -17.86
#